data_AF-A0A7X1NAU8-F1
#
_entry.id   AF-A0A7X1NAU8-F1
#
_cell.length_a   1.000
_cell.length_b   1.000
_cell.length_c   1.000
_cell.angle_alpha   90.00
_cell.angle_beta   90.00
_cell.angle_gamma   90.00
#
_symmetry.space_group_name_H-M   'P 1'
#
loop_
_entity.id
_entity.type
_entity.pdbx_description
1 polymer ?
#
loop_
_entity_poly.entity_id
_entity_poly.type
_entity_poly.pdbx_seq_one_letter_code
_entity_poly.pdbx_strand_id
1 'polypeptide(L)' 'MAASFLATASGLSQATEHAQQRRGGRDVREETRQGARNTKQDCRAANQQSSSQCWQDKRRSKQHGRQAAREIRY' A
#
# COMPACT_ATOMS: atom_id res chain seq x y z
N MET A 1 -4.48 -37.03 -22.76
CA MET A 1 -3.48 -36.23 -22.02
C MET A 1 -3.36 -34.79 -22.57
N ALA A 2 -4.46 -34.10 -22.86
CA ALA A 2 -4.42 -32.67 -23.25
C ALA A 2 -5.04 -31.76 -22.15
N ALA A 3 -6.00 -32.28 -21.39
CA ALA A 3 -6.66 -31.56 -20.31
C ALA A 3 -5.72 -31.21 -19.13
N SER A 4 -4.66 -32.00 -18.91
CA SER A 4 -3.72 -31.81 -17.80
C SER A 4 -2.78 -30.61 -18.00
N PHE A 5 -2.51 -30.20 -19.24
CA PHE A 5 -1.63 -29.05 -19.54
C PHE A 5 -2.32 -27.70 -19.35
N LEU A 6 -3.63 -27.63 -19.56
CA LEU A 6 -4.40 -26.39 -19.36
C LEU A 6 -4.56 -26.06 -17.86
N ALA A 7 -4.68 -27.07 -16.99
CA ALA A 7 -4.85 -26.85 -15.56
C ALA A 7 -3.60 -26.23 -14.89
N THR A 8 -2.39 -26.57 -15.35
CA THR A 8 -1.14 -26.02 -14.80
C THR A 8 -0.89 -24.59 -15.29
N ALA A 9 -1.24 -24.27 -16.53
CA ALA A 9 -1.10 -22.94 -17.10
C ALA A 9 -1.97 -21.89 -16.38
N SER A 10 -3.21 -22.23 -16.04
CA SER A 10 -4.12 -21.35 -15.30
C SER A 10 -3.61 -21.03 -13.89
N GLY A 11 -3.08 -22.02 -13.17
CA GLY A 11 -2.51 -21.84 -11.83
C GLY A 11 -1.27 -20.94 -11.79
N LEU A 12 -0.44 -20.98 -12.84
CA LEU A 12 0.71 -20.09 -12.99
C LEU A 12 0.27 -18.62 -13.20
N SER A 13 -0.74 -18.36 -14.03
CA SER A 13 -1.28 -16.99 -14.24
C SER A 13 -1.80 -16.40 -12.93
N GLN A 14 -2.67 -17.12 -12.23
CA GLN A 14 -3.23 -16.68 -10.95
C GLN A 14 -2.14 -16.45 -9.90
N ALA A 15 -1.14 -17.33 -9.81
CA ALA A 15 -0.02 -17.15 -8.90
C ALA A 15 0.80 -15.87 -9.21
N THR A 16 1.01 -15.55 -10.49
CA THR A 16 1.71 -14.34 -10.91
C THR A 16 0.92 -13.07 -10.61
N GLU A 17 -0.40 -13.06 -10.88
CA GLU A 17 -1.30 -11.95 -10.56
C GLU A 17 -1.34 -11.67 -9.06
N HIS A 18 -1.53 -12.70 -8.24
CA HIS A 18 -1.49 -12.56 -6.78
C HIS A 18 -0.11 -12.10 -6.26
N ALA A 19 0.98 -12.48 -6.92
CA ALA A 19 2.32 -11.98 -6.58
C ALA A 19 2.48 -10.49 -6.93
N GLN A 20 1.94 -10.05 -8.07
CA GLN A 20 1.94 -8.64 -8.49
C GLN A 20 1.09 -7.78 -7.55
N GLN A 21 -0.12 -8.21 -7.20
CA GLN A 21 -0.98 -7.51 -6.23
C GLN A 21 -0.30 -7.36 -4.86
N ARG A 22 0.41 -8.40 -4.39
CA ARG A 22 1.19 -8.33 -3.14
C ARG A 22 2.36 -7.36 -3.22
N ARG A 23 3.00 -7.22 -4.38
CA ARG A 23 4.06 -6.22 -4.62
C ARG A 23 3.46 -4.81 -4.60
N GLY A 24 2.45 -4.55 -5.43
CA GLY A 24 1.78 -3.24 -5.46
C GLY A 24 1.25 -2.80 -4.11
N GLY A 25 0.63 -3.71 -3.35
CA GLY A 25 0.18 -3.42 -1.99
C GLY A 25 1.32 -3.15 -0.99
N ARG A 26 2.55 -3.66 -1.21
CA ARG A 26 3.73 -3.28 -0.41
C ARG A 26 4.24 -1.91 -0.83
N ASP A 27 4.32 -1.65 -2.13
CA ASP A 27 4.85 -0.40 -2.67
C ASP A 27 4.02 0.79 -2.19
N VAL A 28 2.69 0.70 -2.26
CA VAL A 28 1.77 1.73 -1.71
C VAL A 28 1.97 1.94 -0.22
N ARG A 29 2.22 0.87 0.56
CA ARG A 29 2.45 0.99 2.01
C ARG A 29 3.77 1.70 2.31
N GLU A 30 4.83 1.42 1.55
CA GLU A 30 6.12 2.06 1.75
C GLU A 30 6.11 3.51 1.29
N GLU A 31 5.52 3.80 0.13
CA GLU A 31 5.32 5.17 -0.35
C GLU A 31 4.51 5.99 0.65
N THR A 32 3.36 5.45 1.12
CA THR A 32 2.54 6.15 2.12
C THR A 32 3.28 6.34 3.43
N ARG A 33 4.11 5.37 3.86
CA ARG A 33 4.94 5.52 5.08
C ARG A 33 5.95 6.64 4.94
N GLN A 34 6.58 6.76 3.78
CA GLN A 34 7.56 7.80 3.52
C GLN A 34 6.89 9.16 3.39
N GLY A 35 5.82 9.27 2.59
CA GLY A 35 5.01 10.48 2.47
C GLY A 35 4.50 10.97 3.83
N ALA A 36 3.96 10.08 4.66
CA ALA A 36 3.47 10.44 5.99
C ALA A 36 4.60 10.84 6.98
N ARG A 37 5.87 10.52 6.72
CA ARG A 37 7.01 11.06 7.48
C ARG A 37 7.32 12.48 7.01
N ASN A 38 7.38 12.70 5.69
CA ASN A 38 7.64 14.00 5.08
C ASN A 38 6.55 15.01 5.47
N THR A 39 5.27 14.68 5.26
CA THR A 39 4.14 15.52 5.67
C THR A 39 4.17 15.88 7.16
N LYS A 40 4.65 14.97 8.03
CA LYS A 40 4.80 15.28 9.46
C LYS A 40 5.95 16.26 9.72
N GLN A 41 7.05 16.16 8.97
CA GLN A 41 8.15 17.12 9.06
C GLN A 41 7.69 18.49 8.59
N ASP A 42 7.00 18.56 7.45
CA ASP A 42 6.45 19.80 6.89
C ASP A 42 5.44 20.43 7.87
N CYS A 43 4.54 19.64 8.44
CA CYS A 43 3.58 20.07 9.45
C CYS A 43 4.25 20.72 10.67
N ARG A 44 5.37 20.14 11.13
CA ARG A 44 6.16 20.70 12.24
C ARG A 44 6.91 21.96 11.83
N ALA A 45 7.49 21.97 10.63
CA ALA A 45 8.26 23.10 10.11
C ALA A 45 7.37 24.32 9.83
N ALA A 46 6.13 24.11 9.40
CA ALA A 46 5.21 25.17 9.05
C ALA A 46 4.66 25.95 10.26
N ASN A 47 4.93 25.55 11.51
CA ASN A 47 4.38 26.17 12.73
C ASN A 47 2.82 26.22 12.78
N GLN A 48 2.13 25.58 11.85
CA GLN A 48 0.68 25.75 11.62
C GLN A 48 -0.21 24.77 12.39
N GLN A 49 0.37 23.79 13.07
CA GLN A 49 -0.39 22.77 13.80
C GLN A 49 0.34 22.30 15.05
N SER A 50 -0.42 22.00 16.10
CA SER A 50 0.11 21.40 17.32
C SER A 50 0.72 20.02 17.03
N SER A 51 1.70 19.60 17.83
CA SER A 51 2.37 18.30 17.67
C SER A 51 1.35 17.14 17.58
N SER A 52 0.24 17.23 18.33
CA SER A 52 -0.85 16.25 18.32
C SER A 52 -1.62 16.19 16.99
N GLN A 53 -1.85 17.31 16.31
CA GLN A 53 -2.47 17.36 14.99
C GLN A 53 -1.57 16.69 13.93
N CYS A 54 -0.27 17.02 13.89
CA CYS A 54 0.66 16.36 12.98
C CYS A 54 0.76 14.83 13.22
N TRP A 55 0.56 14.36 14.46
CA TRP A 55 0.48 12.93 14.76
C TRP A 55 -0.82 12.29 14.28
N GLN A 56 -1.96 12.99 14.38
CA GLN A 56 -3.24 12.52 13.86
C GLN A 56 -3.21 12.42 12.34
N ASP A 57 -2.68 13.41 11.64
CA ASP A 57 -2.61 13.42 10.17
C ASP A 57 -1.67 12.33 9.65
N LYS A 58 -0.54 12.10 10.33
CA LYS A 58 0.32 10.95 10.05
C LYS A 58 -0.40 9.61 10.25
N ARG A 59 -1.24 9.48 11.29
CA ARG A 59 -2.02 8.26 11.53
C ARG A 59 -3.07 8.06 10.44
N ARG A 60 -3.80 9.11 10.09
CA ARG A 60 -4.83 9.11 9.03
C ARG A 60 -4.21 8.72 7.69
N SER A 61 -3.11 9.34 7.31
CA SER A 61 -2.38 9.02 6.05
C SER A 61 -1.98 7.54 6.01
N LYS A 62 -1.43 6.99 7.10
CA LYS A 62 -1.10 5.56 7.19
C LYS A 62 -2.32 4.65 7.12
N GLN A 63 -3.48 5.09 7.60
CA GLN A 63 -4.73 4.33 7.51
C GLN A 63 -5.21 4.30 6.06
N HIS A 64 -5.19 5.43 5.35
CA HIS A 64 -5.52 5.50 3.92
C HIS A 64 -4.60 4.60 3.10
N GLY A 65 -3.27 4.64 3.30
CA GLY A 65 -2.36 3.73 2.58
C GLY A 65 -2.60 2.25 2.88
N ARG A 66 -3.03 1.90 4.11
CA ARG A 66 -3.44 0.52 4.43
C ARG A 66 -4.72 0.12 3.71
N GLN A 67 -5.65 1.05 3.53
CA GLN A 67 -6.89 0.82 2.79
C GLN A 67 -6.62 0.68 1.28
N ALA A 68 -5.87 1.61 0.68
CA ALA A 68 -5.46 1.54 -0.73
C ALA A 68 -4.70 0.24 -1.03
N ALA A 69 -3.81 -0.20 -0.13
CA ALA A 69 -3.13 -1.49 -0.29
C ALA A 69 -4.04 -2.72 -0.16
N ARG A 70 -5.23 -2.59 0.43
CA ARG A 70 -6.27 -3.65 0.42
C ARG A 70 -7.03 -3.63 -0.88
N GLU A 71 -7.34 -2.45 -1.42
CA GLU A 71 -8.03 -2.27 -2.69
C GLU A 71 -7.23 -2.88 -3.85
N ILE A 72 -5.89 -2.83 -3.83
CA ILE A 72 -5.01 -3.51 -4.82
C ILE A 72 -5.12 -5.05 -4.79
N ARG A 73 -5.64 -5.64 -3.70
CA ARG A 73 -5.75 -7.10 -3.55
C ARG A 73 -7.06 -7.67 -4.12
N TYR A 74 -7.96 -6.82 -4.63
CA TYR A 74 -9.24 -7.20 -5.22
C TYR A 74 -9.25 -6.94 -6.71
#